data_AF-A0A2V1B616-F1
#
_entry.id   AF-A0A2V1B616-F1
#
_cell.length_a   1.000
_cell.length_b   1.000
_cell.length_c   1.000
_cell.angle_alpha   90.00
_cell.angle_beta   90.00
_cell.angle_gamma   90.00
#
_symmetry.space_group_name_H-M   'P 1'
#
loop_
_entity.id
_entity.type
_entity.pdbx_description
1 polymer ?
#
loop_
_entity_poly.entity_id
_entity_poly.type
_entity_poly.pdbx_seq_one_letter_code
_entity_poly.pdbx_strand_id
1 'polypeptide(L)' 'ELSKDTAHQIWMDISSGVEYIHSKNVLHLDIKAENILLSEGCRTKICDFGFS' A
#
# COMPACT_ATOMS: atom_id res chain seq x y z
N GLU A 1 4.76 8.74 -18.13
CA GLU A 1 4.22 9.31 -16.88
C GLU A 1 3.11 8.41 -16.36
N LEU A 2 2.94 8.35 -15.04
CA LEU A 2 1.81 7.65 -14.42
C LEU A 2 0.53 8.45 -14.67
N SER A 3 -0.53 7.81 -15.17
CA SER A 3 -1.81 8.52 -15.36
C SER A 3 -2.41 8.90 -14.00
N LYS A 4 -3.23 9.96 -13.97
CA LYS A 4 -3.96 10.35 -12.74
C LYS A 4 -4.84 9.21 -12.23
N ASP A 5 -5.48 8.47 -13.13
CA ASP A 5 -6.34 7.34 -12.78
C ASP A 5 -5.54 6.20 -12.17
N THR A 6 -4.36 5.90 -12.72
CA THR A 6 -3.45 4.90 -12.15
C THR A 6 -2.93 5.32 -10.78
N ALA A 7 -2.55 6.59 -10.61
CA ALA A 7 -2.13 7.12 -9.32
C ALA A 7 -3.26 7.03 -8.28
N HIS A 8 -4.49 7.36 -8.67
CA HIS A 8 -5.66 7.24 -7.83
C HIS A 8 -5.92 5.78 -7.40
N GLN A 9 -5.84 4.84 -8.33
CA GLN A 9 -6.02 3.42 -8.05
C GLN A 9 -4.98 2.88 -7.06
N ILE A 10 -3.71 3.29 -7.23
CA ILE A 10 -2.63 2.94 -6.31
C ILE A 10 -2.92 3.47 -4.90
N TRP A 11 -3.32 4.74 -4.78
CA TRP A 11 -3.66 5.32 -3.48
C TRP A 11 -4.86 4.65 -2.80
N MET A 12 -5.87 4.26 -3.57
CA MET A 12 -7.03 3.53 -3.05
C MET A 12 -6.63 2.16 -2.50
N ASP A 13 -5.78 1.42 -3.20
CA ASP A 13 -5.30 0.12 -2.74
C ASP A 13 -4.42 0.25 -1.48
N ILE A 14 -3.51 1.24 -1.42
CA ILE A 14 -2.71 1.52 -0.23
C ILE A 14 -3.61 1.85 0.96
N SER A 15 -4.59 2.74 0.77
CA SER A 15 -5.50 3.16 1.84
C SER A 15 -6.34 2.00 2.38
N SER A 16 -6.85 1.14 1.49
CA SER A 16 -7.57 -0.07 1.87
C SER A 16 -6.68 -1.07 2.61
N GLY A 17 -5.42 -1.22 2.19
CA GLY A 17 -4.43 -2.03 2.90
C GLY A 17 -4.15 -1.52 4.31
N VAL A 18 -3.98 -0.20 4.48
CA VAL A 18 -3.77 0.45 5.79
C VAL A 18 -4.98 0.27 6.70
N GLU A 19 -6.19 0.50 6.18
CA GLU A 19 -7.44 0.25 6.91
C GLU A 19 -7.51 -1.21 7.41
N TYR A 20 -7.20 -2.17 6.52
CA TYR A 20 -7.22 -3.57 6.86
C TYR A 20 -6.26 -3.91 8.01
N ILE A 21 -5.01 -3.46 7.95
CA ILE A 21 -4.02 -3.79 8.99
C ILE A 21 -4.36 -3.11 10.32
N HIS A 22 -4.90 -1.88 10.28
CA HIS A 22 -5.39 -1.21 11.48
C HIS A 22 -6.57 -1.96 12.11
N SER A 23 -7.47 -2.54 11.31
CA SER A 23 -8.55 -3.40 11.80
C SER A 23 -8.06 -4.66 12.51
N LYS A 24 -6.79 -5.05 12.29
CA LYS A 24 -6.11 -6.17 12.96
C LYS A 24 -5.28 -5.73 14.18
N ASN A 25 -5.41 -4.47 14.62
CA ASN A 25 -4.58 -3.87 15.66
C ASN A 25 -3.08 -3.91 15.33
N VAL A 26 -2.72 -3.81 14.05
CA VAL A 26 -1.33 -3.78 13.57
C VAL A 26 -1.02 -2.38 13.05
N LEU A 27 0.07 -1.78 13.55
CA LEU A 27 0.65 -0.56 12.99
C LEU A 27 1.81 -0.94 12.06
N HIS A 28 1.80 -0.46 10.82
CA HIS A 28 2.91 -0.74 9.89
C HIS A 28 4.18 0.06 10.22
N LEU A 29 4.01 1.31 10.65
CA LEU A 29 5.06 2.27 11.03
C LEU A 29 6.08 2.68 9.94
N ASP A 30 6.20 1.92 8.86
CA ASP A 30 7.16 2.19 7.76
C ASP A 30 6.48 2.21 6.38
N ILE A 31 5.42 3.02 6.22
CA ILE A 31 4.75 3.17 4.92
C ILE A 31 5.58 4.10 4.02
N LYS A 32 6.20 3.52 3.00
CA LYS A 32 7.02 4.19 1.98
C LYS A 32 6.97 3.41 0.65
N ALA A 33 7.39 4.03 -0.44
CA ALA A 33 7.27 3.45 -1.78
C ALA A 33 7.98 2.09 -1.92
N GLU A 34 9.10 1.90 -1.22
CA GLU A 34 9.88 0.66 -1.17
C GLU A 34 9.09 -0.52 -0.57
N ASN A 35 8.13 -0.22 0.30
CA ASN A 35 7.28 -1.21 0.99
C ASN A 35 5.91 -1.37 0.32
N ILE A 36 5.72 -0.80 -0.88
CA ILE A 36 4.52 -0.97 -1.70
C ILE A 36 4.84 -1.81 -2.94
N LEU A 37 4.36 -3.04 -2.96
CA LEU A 37 4.51 -3.93 -4.10
C LEU A 37 3.49 -3.60 -5.19
N LEU A 38 3.97 -3.45 -6.42
CA LEU A 38 3.14 -3.31 -7.62
C LEU A 38 2.93 -4.69 -8.27
N SER A 39 1.68 -5.05 -8.49
CA SER A 39 1.25 -6.25 -9.20
C SER A 39 0.71 -5.89 -10.58
N GLU A 40 0.47 -6.93 -11.40
CA GLU A 40 -0.25 -6.79 -12.67
C GLU A 40 -1.58 -6.05 -12.49
N GLY A 41 -1.94 -5.22 -13.47
CA GLY A 41 -3.15 -4.40 -13.41
C GLY A 41 -3.05 -3.18 -12.49
N CYS A 42 -1.84 -2.71 -12.15
CA CYS A 42 -1.60 -1.57 -11.25
C CYS A 42 -2.21 -1.75 -9.86
N ARG A 43 -2.35 -3.00 -9.40
CA ARG A 43 -2.79 -3.32 -8.04
C ARG A 43 -1.63 -3.21 -7.07
N THR A 44 -1.87 -2.67 -5.89
CA THR A 44 -0.81 -2.54 -4.87
C THR A 44 -1.04 -3.38 -3.64
N LYS A 45 0.05 -3.83 -3.02
CA LYS A 45 0.05 -4.55 -1.74
C LYS A 45 1.11 -3.97 -0.81
N ILE A 46 0.75 -3.82 0.46
CA ILE A 46 1.68 -3.41 1.51
C ILE A 46 2.53 -4.62 1.92
N CYS A 47 3.84 -4.45 2.02
CA CYS A 47 4.78 -5.46 2.49
C CYS A 47 5.76 -4.90 3.53
N ASP A 48 6.57 -5.78 4.10
CA ASP A 48 7.60 -5.44 5.10
C ASP A 48 7.03 -4.82 6.39
N PHE A 49 6.33 -5.65 7.16
CA PHE A 49 5.76 -5.33 8.48
C PHE A 49 6.85 -5.33 9.58
N GLY A 50 7.94 -4.62 9.32
CA GLY A 50 9.19 -4.72 10.08
C GLY A 50 9.21 -4.04 11.44
N PHE A 51 10.16 -4.49 12.26
CA PHE A 51 10.71 -3.84 13.46
C PHE A 51 12.17 -3.36 13.22
N SER A 52 12.58 -3.12 11.97
CA SER A 52 13.98 -2.84 11.59
C SER A 52 14.49 -1.46 11.99
#